data_AF-A0A6A4XLL4-F1
#
_entry.id   AF-A0A6A4XLL4-F1
#
_cell.length_a   1.000
_cell.length_b   1.000
_cell.length_c   1.000
_cell.angle_alpha   90.00
_cell.angle_beta   90.00
_cell.angle_gamma   90.00
#
_symmetry.space_group_name_H-M   'P 1'
#
loop_
_entity.id
_entity.type
_entity.pdbx_description
1 polymer ?
#
loop_
_entity_poly.entity_id
_entity_poly.type
_entity_poly.pdbx_seq_one_letter_code
_entity_poly.pdbx_strand_id
1 'polypeptide(L)'
;MPQQSPIDIVPTEVKELVMDDNNGKIELSLGCCDGHLEHGGSNFKVHWCGDETSFLKLRDGREYRPIQFHFHTPSEHTLEGKPFPFCMHLVHQSDDGHLAVVGVFFEEGDESAFLAQFWHALSDMDPSGEKLTVENISFEALDITNESFFRYKGSLTTPPYTEGVEWVIVRDPRTISAEQLQEFIKVIPGDANA
;
A
#
# COMPACT_ATOMS: atom_id res chain seq x y z
N MET A 1 -6.06 -12.82 21.90
CA MET A 1 -6.26 -13.58 20.67
C MET A 1 -5.27 -13.05 19.64
N PRO A 2 -4.76 -13.88 18.72
CA PRO A 2 -3.88 -13.39 17.66
C PRO A 2 -4.60 -12.33 16.80
N GLN A 3 -3.86 -11.32 16.36
CA GLN A 3 -4.32 -10.20 15.53
C GLN A 3 -3.67 -10.33 14.15
N GLN A 4 -4.09 -11.33 13.38
CA GLN A 4 -3.55 -11.59 12.05
C GLN A 4 -4.25 -10.74 10.97
N SER A 5 -3.52 -10.47 9.90
CA SER A 5 -3.98 -9.85 8.66
C SER A 5 -3.81 -10.81 7.48
N PRO A 6 -4.57 -10.66 6.38
CA PRO A 6 -5.63 -9.66 6.17
C PRO A 6 -6.91 -10.00 6.95
N ILE A 7 -7.88 -9.08 6.92
CA ILE A 7 -9.22 -9.29 7.49
C ILE A 7 -10.30 -8.88 6.50
N ASP A 8 -11.53 -9.36 6.73
CA ASP A 8 -12.70 -8.72 6.15
C ASP A 8 -13.01 -7.43 6.89
N ILE A 9 -13.09 -6.33 6.16
CA ILE A 9 -13.43 -5.03 6.71
C ILE A 9 -14.95 -4.92 6.71
N VAL A 10 -15.51 -4.95 7.91
CA VAL A 10 -16.93 -4.69 8.15
C VAL A 10 -17.03 -3.35 8.90
N PRO A 11 -17.60 -2.28 8.31
CA PRO A 11 -17.60 -0.94 8.92
C PRO A 11 -18.26 -0.87 10.32
N THR A 12 -19.13 -1.81 10.66
CA THR A 12 -19.73 -1.91 12.00
C THR A 12 -18.78 -2.48 13.06
N GLU A 13 -17.72 -3.19 12.64
CA GLU A 13 -16.75 -3.86 13.51
C GLU A 13 -15.39 -3.14 13.51
N VAL A 14 -15.02 -2.54 12.37
CA VAL A 14 -13.80 -1.74 12.21
C VAL A 14 -14.14 -0.27 12.32
N LYS A 15 -13.37 0.48 13.11
CA LYS A 15 -13.62 1.90 13.28
C LYS A 15 -13.27 2.66 11.99
N GLU A 16 -14.30 3.13 11.28
CA GLU A 16 -14.16 4.14 10.24
C GLU A 16 -13.77 5.48 10.88
N LEU A 17 -12.82 6.15 10.23
CA LEU A 17 -12.24 7.41 10.67
C LEU A 17 -12.06 8.29 9.43
N VAL A 18 -12.30 9.60 9.57
CA VAL A 18 -12.11 10.57 8.49
C VAL A 18 -10.80 11.31 8.74
N MET A 19 -9.99 11.56 7.69
CA MET A 19 -8.90 12.53 7.77
C MET A 19 -9.47 13.90 8.17
N ASP A 20 -8.90 14.51 9.21
CA ASP A 20 -9.26 15.85 9.68
C ASP A 20 -10.68 16.05 10.28
N ASP A 21 -11.11 15.16 11.18
CA ASP A 21 -12.33 15.37 12.00
C ASP A 21 -12.16 16.41 13.15
N ASN A 22 -11.07 17.18 13.17
CA ASN A 22 -10.71 18.09 14.27
C ASN A 22 -10.75 17.44 15.68
N ASN A 23 -10.78 16.11 15.74
CA ASN A 23 -10.88 15.33 16.98
C ASN A 23 -9.84 14.20 17.06
N GLY A 24 -8.93 14.12 16.10
CA GLY A 24 -7.55 13.74 16.36
C GLY A 24 -6.97 12.63 15.50
N LYS A 25 -5.91 13.04 14.78
CA LYS A 25 -4.58 12.42 14.72
C LYS A 25 -4.39 11.24 13.75
N ILE A 26 -4.90 11.33 12.53
CA ILE A 26 -4.20 10.68 11.41
C ILE A 26 -3.85 11.76 10.42
N GLU A 27 -2.57 11.82 10.07
CA GLU A 27 -2.01 12.75 9.10
C GLU A 27 -1.14 11.92 8.15
N LEU A 28 -1.42 11.98 6.86
CA LEU A 28 -0.61 11.35 5.83
C LEU A 28 -0.14 12.44 4.88
N SER A 29 1.17 12.55 4.73
CA SER A 29 1.79 13.41 3.72
C SER A 29 2.73 12.54 2.90
N LEU A 30 2.64 12.66 1.58
CA LEU A 30 3.43 11.89 0.63
C LEU A 30 3.92 12.85 -0.45
N GLY A 31 5.24 12.97 -0.55
CA GLY A 31 5.90 13.82 -1.52
C GLY A 31 6.33 13.04 -2.75
N CYS A 32 7.53 13.36 -3.24
CA CYS A 32 8.10 12.76 -4.44
C CYS A 32 9.57 12.42 -4.22
N CYS A 33 9.98 11.21 -4.64
CA CYS A 33 11.38 10.81 -4.65
C CYS A 33 11.61 9.68 -5.67
N ASP A 34 12.88 9.39 -5.93
CA ASP A 34 13.26 8.23 -6.72
C ASP A 34 12.82 6.94 -6.02
N GLY A 35 12.42 5.96 -6.82
CA GLY A 35 12.10 4.61 -6.38
C GLY A 35 13.08 3.60 -6.95
N HIS A 36 13.33 2.53 -6.21
CA HIS A 36 14.12 1.40 -6.71
C HIS A 36 13.26 0.14 -6.75
N LEU A 37 12.93 -0.31 -7.95
CA LEU A 37 12.15 -1.51 -8.21
C LEU A 37 13.03 -2.74 -8.02
N GLU A 38 12.59 -3.68 -7.20
CA GLU A 38 13.26 -4.96 -6.94
C GLU A 38 12.31 -6.11 -7.25
N HIS A 39 12.74 -7.02 -8.13
CA HIS A 39 12.01 -8.26 -8.39
C HIS A 39 12.13 -9.19 -7.18
N GLY A 40 11.01 -9.44 -6.49
CA GLY A 40 10.94 -10.24 -5.26
C GLY A 40 10.53 -11.71 -5.48
N GLY A 41 10.54 -12.19 -6.73
CA GLY A 41 10.14 -13.55 -7.09
C GLY A 41 8.63 -13.65 -7.32
N SER A 42 7.84 -13.80 -6.25
CA SER A 42 6.37 -13.85 -6.29
C SER A 42 5.70 -12.47 -6.10
N ASN A 43 6.49 -11.40 -5.99
CA ASN A 43 6.04 -10.02 -5.97
C ASN A 43 7.18 -9.11 -6.48
N PHE A 44 6.95 -7.80 -6.62
CA PHE A 44 8.01 -6.81 -6.67
C PHE A 44 7.80 -5.77 -5.57
N LYS A 45 8.88 -5.10 -5.19
CA LYS A 45 8.86 -4.00 -4.21
C LYS A 45 9.45 -2.77 -4.84
N VAL A 46 8.83 -1.63 -4.59
CA VAL A 46 9.43 -0.33 -4.86
C VAL A 46 9.95 0.21 -3.56
N HIS A 47 11.28 0.24 -3.42
CA HIS A 47 11.93 0.93 -2.30
C HIS A 47 11.76 2.43 -2.55
N TRP A 48 10.92 3.06 -1.74
CA TRP A 48 10.54 4.46 -1.86
C TRP A 48 10.44 5.01 -0.45
N CYS A 49 11.39 5.86 -0.08
CA CYS A 49 11.52 6.41 1.27
C CYS A 49 10.81 7.76 1.45
N GLY A 50 10.17 8.24 0.38
CA GLY A 50 9.65 9.60 0.29
C GLY A 50 10.73 10.67 0.41
N ASP A 51 10.29 11.92 0.39
CA ASP A 51 11.12 13.08 0.68
C ASP A 51 11.01 13.48 2.17
N GLU A 52 11.58 14.64 2.52
CA GLU A 52 11.53 15.18 3.88
C GLU A 52 10.10 15.46 4.37
N THR A 53 9.14 15.62 3.45
CA THR A 53 7.74 15.91 3.75
C THR A 53 6.89 14.65 3.92
N SER A 54 7.44 13.48 3.61
CA SER A 54 6.69 12.22 3.57
C SER A 54 6.63 11.53 4.94
N PHE A 55 5.43 11.40 5.51
CA PHE A 55 5.18 10.76 6.80
C PHE A 55 3.73 10.28 6.96
N LEU A 56 3.54 9.32 7.87
CA LEU A 56 2.27 8.96 8.47
C LEU A 56 2.34 9.20 9.98
N LYS A 57 1.40 9.94 10.53
CA LYS A 57 1.28 10.15 11.97
C LYS A 57 -0.03 9.55 12.47
N LEU A 58 0.03 8.74 13.53
CA LEU A 58 -1.14 8.07 14.10
C LEU A 58 -1.54 8.66 15.46
N ARG A 59 -2.66 8.18 16.02
CA ARG A 59 -3.28 8.73 17.24
C ARG A 59 -2.43 8.64 18.50
N ASP A 60 -1.48 7.69 18.53
CA ASP A 60 -0.50 7.55 19.60
C ASP A 60 0.60 8.63 19.54
N GLY A 61 0.60 9.47 18.49
CA GLY A 61 1.57 10.54 18.27
C GLY A 61 2.85 10.06 17.61
N ARG A 62 2.97 8.77 17.29
CA ARG A 62 4.12 8.22 16.58
C ARG A 62 4.06 8.62 15.10
N GLU A 63 5.20 9.04 14.60
CA GLU A 63 5.46 9.28 13.19
C GLU A 63 6.12 8.04 12.58
N TYR A 64 5.70 7.68 11.38
CA TYR A 64 6.20 6.56 10.61
C TYR A 64 6.60 7.10 9.23
N ARG A 65 7.81 6.78 8.78
CA ARG A 65 8.29 7.16 7.44
C ARG A 65 8.07 6.02 6.46
N PRO A 66 7.68 6.30 5.21
CA PRO A 66 7.55 5.27 4.19
C PRO A 66 8.92 4.63 3.93
N ILE A 67 8.92 3.33 3.66
CA ILE A 67 10.14 2.57 3.36
C ILE A 67 10.04 1.80 2.04
N GLN A 68 8.84 1.37 1.67
CA GLN A 68 8.56 0.72 0.39
C GLN A 68 7.05 0.64 0.15
N PHE A 69 6.67 0.40 -1.11
CA PHE A 69 5.36 -0.12 -1.43
C PHE A 69 5.43 -1.33 -2.37
N HIS A 70 4.36 -2.12 -2.36
CA HIS A 70 4.18 -3.30 -3.21
C HIS A 70 2.68 -3.53 -3.44
N PHE A 71 2.37 -4.52 -4.29
CA PHE A 71 1.01 -4.78 -4.73
C PHE A 71 0.63 -6.25 -4.61
N HIS A 72 -0.67 -6.52 -4.64
CA HIS A 72 -1.25 -7.85 -4.63
C HIS A 72 -2.42 -7.93 -5.62
N THR A 73 -2.59 -9.11 -6.22
CA THR A 73 -3.77 -9.47 -7.01
C THR A 73 -4.20 -10.91 -6.66
N PRO A 74 -5.48 -11.14 -6.31
CA PRO A 74 -6.49 -10.13 -5.94
C PRO A 74 -6.11 -9.38 -4.65
N SER A 75 -6.96 -8.49 -4.14
CA SER A 75 -6.73 -7.82 -2.87
C SER A 75 -6.69 -8.82 -1.71
N GLU A 76 -5.77 -8.60 -0.75
CA GLU A 76 -5.67 -9.46 0.45
C GLU A 76 -6.85 -9.21 1.40
N HIS A 77 -7.16 -7.94 1.70
CA HIS A 77 -8.36 -7.56 2.44
C HIS A 77 -9.60 -7.63 1.56
N THR A 78 -10.75 -7.78 2.21
CA THR A 78 -12.08 -7.65 1.60
C THR A 78 -12.85 -6.53 2.27
N LEU A 79 -13.87 -6.00 1.58
CA LEU A 79 -14.85 -5.08 2.14
C LEU A 79 -16.23 -5.75 2.09
N GLU A 80 -16.81 -6.02 3.26
CA GLU A 80 -18.09 -6.75 3.41
C GLU A 80 -18.10 -8.08 2.62
N GLY A 81 -17.00 -8.83 2.73
CA GLY A 81 -16.78 -10.12 2.08
C GLY A 81 -16.44 -10.05 0.59
N LYS A 82 -16.30 -8.84 0.01
CA LYS A 82 -15.98 -8.66 -1.41
C LYS A 82 -14.50 -8.34 -1.61
N PRO A 83 -13.76 -9.13 -2.40
CA PRO A 83 -12.42 -8.78 -2.81
C PRO A 83 -12.43 -7.72 -3.93
N PHE A 84 -11.33 -7.00 -4.04
CA PHE A 84 -11.00 -6.14 -5.16
C PHE A 84 -9.99 -6.85 -6.09
N PRO A 85 -9.93 -6.52 -7.39
CA PRO A 85 -8.99 -7.14 -8.31
C PRO A 85 -7.52 -6.86 -7.98
N PHE A 86 -7.25 -5.77 -7.26
CA PHE A 86 -5.89 -5.31 -7.01
C PHE A 86 -5.81 -4.50 -5.70
N CYS A 87 -4.68 -4.56 -4.99
CA CYS A 87 -4.41 -3.67 -3.86
C CYS A 87 -2.93 -3.29 -3.75
N MET A 88 -2.67 -2.15 -3.12
CA MET A 88 -1.33 -1.66 -2.78
C MET A 88 -1.14 -1.64 -1.26
N HIS A 89 0.06 -1.97 -0.81
CA HIS A 89 0.54 -1.76 0.55
C HIS A 89 1.71 -0.78 0.55
N LEU A 90 1.50 0.41 1.11
CA LEU A 90 2.58 1.37 1.41
C LEU A 90 3.01 1.19 2.86
N VAL A 91 4.22 0.66 3.05
CA VAL A 91 4.74 0.28 4.36
C VAL A 91 5.58 1.41 4.93
N HIS A 92 5.31 1.73 6.19
CA HIS A 92 5.99 2.74 6.96
C HIS A 92 6.61 2.15 8.22
N GLN A 93 7.69 2.76 8.69
CA GLN A 93 8.38 2.40 9.92
C GLN A 93 8.67 3.64 10.76
N SER A 94 8.47 3.54 12.07
CA SER A 94 8.87 4.57 13.03
C SER A 94 10.31 4.39 13.49
N ASP A 95 10.88 5.42 14.13
CA ASP A 95 12.24 5.39 14.68
C ASP A 95 12.45 4.27 15.72
N ASP A 96 11.39 3.85 16.43
CA ASP A 96 11.41 2.76 17.40
C ASP A 96 11.04 1.38 16.79
N GLY A 97 10.98 1.29 15.45
CA GLY A 97 10.84 0.05 14.70
C GLY A 97 9.42 -0.49 14.53
N HIS A 98 8.40 0.23 14.99
CA HIS A 98 6.99 -0.17 14.78
C HIS A 98 6.60 0.04 13.32
N LEU A 99 5.70 -0.81 12.83
CA LEU A 99 5.23 -0.78 11.44
C LEU A 99 3.80 -0.24 11.36
N ALA A 100 3.57 0.55 10.32
CA ALA A 100 2.24 0.93 9.87
C ALA A 100 2.11 0.70 8.37
N VAL A 101 0.94 0.29 7.89
CA VAL A 101 0.69 0.04 6.47
C VAL A 101 -0.53 0.83 6.04
N VAL A 102 -0.36 1.63 4.99
CA VAL A 102 -1.48 2.24 4.27
C VAL A 102 -1.87 1.31 3.13
N GLY A 103 -3.07 0.75 3.21
CA GLY A 103 -3.64 -0.13 2.18
C GLY A 103 -4.57 0.65 1.24
N VAL A 104 -4.47 0.40 -0.05
CA VAL A 104 -5.33 1.02 -1.07
C VAL A 104 -5.93 -0.07 -1.95
N PHE A 105 -7.25 -0.12 -2.01
CA PHE A 105 -7.96 -0.98 -2.95
C PHE A 105 -7.98 -0.37 -4.34
N PHE A 106 -8.01 -1.22 -5.36
CA PHE A 106 -8.18 -0.82 -6.74
C PHE A 106 -9.30 -1.60 -7.40
N GLU A 107 -10.15 -0.92 -8.17
CA GLU A 107 -11.15 -1.53 -9.04
C GLU A 107 -10.78 -1.34 -10.52
N GLU A 108 -11.25 -2.24 -11.38
CA GLU A 108 -11.05 -2.09 -12.82
C GLU A 108 -11.81 -0.85 -13.33
N GLY A 109 -11.11 0.04 -14.03
CA GLY A 109 -11.64 1.30 -14.53
C GLY A 109 -10.64 2.01 -15.43
N ASP A 110 -10.53 3.33 -15.27
CA ASP A 110 -9.56 4.15 -16.00
C ASP A 110 -8.11 3.81 -15.60
N GLU A 111 -7.17 4.08 -16.51
CA GLU A 111 -5.74 3.93 -16.27
C GLU A 111 -5.29 4.73 -15.03
N SER A 112 -4.53 4.08 -14.15
CA SER A 112 -3.92 4.74 -13.00
C SER A 112 -2.72 5.58 -13.44
N ALA A 113 -2.85 6.91 -13.36
CA ALA A 113 -1.75 7.83 -13.59
C ALA A 113 -0.62 7.67 -12.55
N PHE A 114 -0.94 7.18 -11.34
CA PHE A 114 0.09 6.82 -10.35
C PHE A 114 0.95 5.66 -10.85
N LEU A 115 0.32 4.54 -11.24
CA LEU A 115 1.04 3.35 -11.69
C LEU A 115 1.85 3.62 -12.97
N ALA A 116 1.29 4.39 -13.91
CA ALA A 116 1.92 4.71 -15.19
C ALA A 116 3.34 5.31 -15.07
N GLN A 117 3.67 5.94 -13.92
CA GLN A 117 5.01 6.50 -13.65
C GLN A 117 6.12 5.46 -13.67
N PHE A 118 5.83 4.20 -13.31
CA PHE A 118 6.83 3.13 -13.21
C PHE A 118 6.37 1.80 -13.85
N TRP A 119 5.13 1.70 -14.33
CA TRP A 119 4.58 0.44 -14.87
C TRP A 119 5.36 -0.10 -16.07
N HIS A 120 5.83 0.79 -16.94
CA HIS A 120 6.62 0.44 -18.11
C HIS A 120 7.94 -0.27 -17.76
N ALA A 121 8.46 -0.05 -16.54
CA ALA A 121 9.71 -0.62 -16.06
C ALA A 121 9.54 -2.06 -15.51
N LEU A 122 8.31 -2.56 -15.36
CA LEU A 122 8.07 -3.89 -14.79
C LEU A 122 8.73 -5.00 -15.61
N SER A 123 8.69 -4.90 -16.94
CA SER A 123 9.30 -5.90 -17.83
C SER A 123 10.83 -5.87 -17.86
N ASP A 124 11.43 -4.80 -17.35
CA ASP A 124 12.89 -4.60 -17.31
C ASP A 124 13.50 -4.95 -15.94
N MET A 125 12.69 -5.31 -14.95
CA MET A 125 13.20 -5.73 -13.64
C MET A 125 13.99 -7.03 -13.75
N ASP A 126 15.19 -7.05 -13.16
CA ASP A 126 16.03 -8.25 -13.15
C ASP A 126 15.48 -9.29 -12.15
N PRO A 127 15.08 -10.50 -12.59
CA PRO A 127 14.64 -11.56 -11.70
C PRO A 127 15.70 -12.03 -10.70
N SER A 128 16.98 -11.68 -10.91
CA SER A 128 18.07 -11.94 -9.96
C SER A 128 18.07 -11.02 -8.74
N GLY A 129 17.27 -9.95 -8.77
CA GLY A 129 17.08 -8.99 -7.68
C GLY A 129 17.89 -7.70 -7.79
N GLU A 130 18.57 -7.45 -8.93
CA GLU A 130 19.17 -6.14 -9.18
C GLU A 130 18.08 -5.06 -9.24
N LYS A 131 18.33 -3.94 -8.56
CA LYS A 131 17.34 -2.87 -8.45
C LYS A 131 17.38 -1.96 -9.66
N LEU A 132 16.22 -1.76 -10.29
CA LEU A 132 16.02 -0.78 -11.35
C LEU A 132 15.55 0.56 -10.74
N THR A 133 16.20 1.66 -11.10
CA THR A 133 15.82 2.98 -10.58
C THR A 133 14.78 3.64 -11.49
N VAL A 134 13.73 4.18 -10.88
CA VAL A 134 12.73 5.05 -11.52
C VAL A 134 12.73 6.38 -10.80
N GLU A 135 12.96 7.47 -11.53
CA GLU A 135 13.10 8.80 -10.95
C GLU A 135 11.76 9.44 -10.64
N ASN A 136 11.72 10.26 -9.58
CA ASN A 136 10.60 11.17 -9.27
C ASN A 136 9.20 10.52 -9.20
N ILE A 137 9.06 9.39 -8.50
CA ILE A 137 7.73 8.81 -8.23
C ILE A 137 6.98 9.70 -7.24
N SER A 138 5.84 10.23 -7.68
CA SER A 138 4.93 11.09 -6.90
C SER A 138 3.61 10.38 -6.59
N PHE A 139 3.15 10.51 -5.35
CA PHE A 139 1.86 9.99 -4.90
C PHE A 139 0.68 10.94 -5.14
N GLU A 140 0.93 12.14 -5.69
CA GLU A 140 -0.11 13.15 -5.95
C GLU A 140 -1.28 12.58 -6.78
N ALA A 141 -0.96 11.84 -7.85
CA ALA A 141 -1.97 11.23 -8.73
C ALA A 141 -2.75 10.07 -8.09
N LEU A 142 -2.28 9.52 -6.96
CA LEU A 142 -3.01 8.52 -6.19
C LEU A 142 -4.04 9.16 -5.25
N ASP A 143 -3.81 10.43 -4.85
CA ASP A 143 -4.72 11.29 -4.08
C ASP A 143 -5.28 10.64 -2.80
N ILE A 144 -4.42 10.05 -1.96
CA ILE A 144 -4.85 9.35 -0.73
C ILE A 144 -4.62 10.13 0.56
N THR A 145 -4.12 11.37 0.48
CA THR A 145 -3.72 12.16 1.65
C THR A 145 -4.90 12.86 2.34
N ASN A 146 -6.08 12.94 1.69
CA ASN A 146 -7.26 13.61 2.23
C ASN A 146 -8.52 12.71 2.14
N GLU A 147 -8.43 11.52 2.73
CA GLU A 147 -9.41 10.45 2.56
C GLU A 147 -10.07 9.98 3.87
N SER A 148 -11.13 9.19 3.75
CA SER A 148 -11.60 8.37 4.89
C SER A 148 -10.87 7.03 4.91
N PHE A 149 -10.68 6.46 6.10
CA PHE A 149 -9.96 5.21 6.26
C PHE A 149 -10.55 4.32 7.37
N PHE A 150 -10.34 3.02 7.21
CA PHE A 150 -10.54 2.03 8.26
C PHE A 150 -9.22 1.80 9.00
N ARG A 151 -9.28 1.57 10.31
CA ARG A 151 -8.07 1.32 11.10
C ARG A 151 -8.23 0.14 12.04
N TYR A 152 -7.20 -0.72 12.08
CA TYR A 152 -7.11 -1.80 13.06
C TYR A 152 -5.65 -2.18 13.34
N LYS A 153 -5.42 -2.92 14.42
CA LYS A 153 -4.12 -3.53 14.74
C LYS A 153 -4.10 -4.95 14.21
N GLY A 154 -3.10 -5.29 13.40
CA GLY A 154 -2.98 -6.59 12.74
C GLY A 154 -1.53 -7.08 12.69
N SER A 155 -1.20 -7.78 11.61
CA SER A 155 0.11 -8.35 11.33
C SER A 155 0.62 -8.01 9.94
N LEU A 156 1.84 -8.44 9.62
CA LEU A 156 2.25 -8.66 8.24
C LEU A 156 1.38 -9.77 7.61
N THR A 157 1.09 -9.64 6.32
CA THR A 157 0.35 -10.63 5.53
C THR A 157 1.25 -11.69 4.91
N THR A 158 2.57 -11.53 5.03
CA THR A 158 3.59 -12.48 4.57
C THR A 158 4.46 -12.96 5.74
N PRO A 159 5.14 -14.12 5.62
CA PRO A 159 6.04 -14.61 6.66
C PRO A 159 7.06 -13.56 7.13
N PRO A 160 7.33 -13.45 8.45
CA PRO A 160 6.91 -14.36 9.51
C PRO A 160 5.56 -14.00 10.17
N TYR A 161 4.68 -13.25 9.50
CA TYR A 161 3.34 -12.87 9.98
C TYR A 161 3.36 -12.13 11.32
N THR A 162 4.39 -11.31 11.54
CA THR A 162 4.62 -10.56 12.77
C THR A 162 3.43 -9.64 13.07
N GLU A 163 2.86 -9.76 14.27
CA GLU A 163 1.79 -8.90 14.78
C GLU A 163 2.31 -7.52 15.23
N GLY A 164 1.38 -6.60 15.47
CA GLY A 164 1.69 -5.25 15.95
C GLY A 164 1.76 -4.21 14.84
N VAL A 165 1.28 -4.54 13.64
CA VAL A 165 1.19 -3.62 12.50
C VAL A 165 -0.05 -2.76 12.65
N GLU A 166 0.10 -1.45 12.54
CA GLU A 166 -1.02 -0.51 12.44
C GLU A 166 -1.50 -0.43 10.99
N TRP A 167 -2.69 -0.96 10.71
CA TRP A 167 -3.29 -0.92 9.38
C TRP A 167 -4.20 0.29 9.22
N VAL A 168 -4.01 1.04 8.13
CA VAL A 168 -4.82 2.17 7.69
C VAL A 168 -5.28 1.90 6.26
N ILE A 169 -6.53 1.48 6.08
CA ILE A 169 -7.06 1.13 4.76
C ILE A 169 -7.85 2.30 4.21
N VAL A 170 -7.45 2.86 3.06
CA VAL A 170 -8.20 3.91 2.36
C VAL A 170 -9.57 3.36 1.98
N ARG A 171 -10.63 4.09 2.33
CA ARG A 171 -12.02 3.64 2.17
C ARG A 171 -12.41 3.56 0.70
N ASP A 172 -12.14 4.62 -0.04
CA ASP A 172 -12.60 4.76 -1.41
C ASP A 172 -11.53 4.17 -2.35
N PRO A 173 -11.87 3.20 -3.22
CA PRO A 173 -10.89 2.54 -4.08
C PRO A 173 -10.33 3.51 -5.13
N ARG A 174 -9.20 3.12 -5.73
CA ARG A 174 -8.62 3.77 -6.92
C ARG A 174 -8.86 2.91 -8.15
N THR A 175 -8.59 3.43 -9.33
CA THR A 175 -8.79 2.68 -10.57
C THR A 175 -7.48 2.11 -11.09
N ILE A 176 -7.58 0.95 -11.74
CA ILE A 176 -6.54 0.35 -12.57
C ILE A 176 -7.16 -0.06 -13.90
N SER A 177 -6.50 0.17 -15.03
CA SER A 177 -7.01 -0.31 -16.31
C SER A 177 -6.84 -1.83 -16.44
N ALA A 178 -7.67 -2.45 -17.28
CA ALA A 178 -7.53 -3.86 -17.60
C ALA A 178 -6.13 -4.18 -18.17
N GLU A 179 -5.57 -3.29 -18.99
CA GLU A 179 -4.23 -3.42 -19.55
C GLU A 179 -3.16 -3.40 -18.47
N GLN A 180 -3.22 -2.44 -17.53
CA GLN A 180 -2.26 -2.36 -16.42
C GLN A 180 -2.33 -3.62 -15.54
N LEU A 181 -3.54 -4.07 -15.18
CA LEU A 181 -3.73 -5.27 -14.38
C LEU A 181 -3.16 -6.52 -15.08
N GLN A 182 -3.41 -6.68 -16.38
CA GLN A 182 -2.89 -7.81 -17.15
C GLN A 182 -1.37 -7.77 -17.31
N GLU A 183 -0.76 -6.59 -17.38
CA GLU A 183 0.71 -6.46 -17.39
C GLU A 183 1.32 -6.93 -16.07
N PHE A 184 0.72 -6.54 -14.93
CA PHE A 184 1.15 -7.02 -13.61
C PHE A 184 1.09 -8.55 -13.51
N ILE A 185 -0.05 -9.14 -13.87
CA ILE A 185 -0.27 -10.61 -13.79
C ILE A 185 0.74 -11.38 -14.67
N LYS A 186 1.18 -10.80 -15.80
CA LYS A 186 2.18 -11.42 -16.67
C LYS A 186 3.59 -11.42 -16.05
N VAL A 187 3.96 -10.32 -15.40
CA VAL A 187 5.30 -10.15 -14.81
C VAL A 187 5.43 -10.88 -13.48
N ILE A 188 4.37 -10.88 -12.67
CA ILE A 188 4.31 -11.53 -11.36
C ILE A 188 3.25 -12.64 -11.40
N PRO A 189 3.58 -13.82 -11.95
CA PRO A 189 2.65 -14.94 -12.01
C PRO A 189 2.52 -15.62 -10.65
N GLY A 190 1.32 -15.59 -10.06
CA GLY A 190 0.98 -16.32 -8.85
C GLY A 190 -0.19 -15.67 -8.09
N ASP A 191 -0.90 -16.45 -7.28
CA ASP A 191 -1.81 -15.87 -6.29
C ASP A 191 -0.92 -15.10 -5.30
N ALA A 192 -0.89 -13.77 -5.39
CA ALA A 192 0.03 -12.92 -4.65
C ALA A 192 -0.35 -12.79 -3.17
N ASN A 193 -0.71 -13.89 -2.50
CA ASN A 193 -1.21 -13.93 -1.13
C ASN A 193 -0.25 -14.59 -0.12
N ALA A 194 1.03 -14.83 -0.46
CA ALA A 194 2.06 -15.28 0.50
C ALA A 194 3.49 -15.17 -0.05
#